data_AF-A0A8S1Y8W0-F1
#
_entry.id   AF-A0A8S1Y8W0-F1
#
_cell.length_a   1.000
_cell.length_b   1.000
_cell.length_c   1.000
_cell.angle_alpha   90.00
_cell.angle_beta   90.00
_cell.angle_gamma   90.00
#
_symmetry.space_group_name_H-M   'P 1'
#
loop_
_entity.id
_entity.type
_entity.pdbx_description
1 polymer ?
#
loop_
_entity_poly.entity_id
_entity_poly.type
_entity_poly.pdbx_seq_one_letter_code
_entity_poly.pdbx_strand_id
1 'polypeptide(L)'
;MATIFNDNHQKIQTHMLTFQLHYQLRFGDAIYISGDSDYYGNWSLHHAKRMKWNQGHIWTIDIPIHDFQYKYFVSSFNQPSNVEWEFGPNRLMRTTEPSRIADVWNHRKVMFQCYNPQQYPMFISGSSLDLGKNTRRVNMKQKQDISYKKILANVIEDKVIHYQFHLKTQKYYSSSMLSLYLDTSISQSHNLDFSYKNYIIAFCTGMEKIKRSIYQLDNNICYGYVPNDETDFNLLKDANLHTIVEFSNQAEQPAHSVKLGEFNYLTVNFRSNMNENCISKLCSLIQLLISKYHVIYVCNNSLSHVRKYLQVYKSQRISK
;
A
#
# COMPACT_ATOMS: atom_id res chain seq x y z
N MET A 1 2.08 -59.30 -38.41
CA MET A 1 3.20 -58.36 -38.50
C MET A 1 2.86 -57.15 -37.64
N ALA A 2 3.83 -56.72 -36.84
CA ALA A 2 3.67 -55.94 -35.62
C ALA A 2 3.05 -54.55 -35.81
N THR A 3 2.12 -54.22 -34.92
CA THR A 3 1.66 -52.85 -34.65
C THR A 3 2.74 -52.14 -33.84
N ILE A 4 3.37 -51.13 -34.44
CA ILE A 4 4.38 -50.30 -33.78
C ILE A 4 3.63 -49.31 -32.88
N PHE A 5 3.60 -49.56 -31.58
CA PHE A 5 3.28 -48.55 -30.57
C PHE A 5 4.46 -47.59 -30.47
N ASN A 6 4.24 -46.35 -30.84
CA ASN A 6 5.23 -45.28 -30.72
C ASN A 6 5.02 -44.59 -29.36
N ASP A 7 5.61 -45.15 -28.31
CA ASP A 7 5.68 -44.53 -26.98
C ASP A 7 6.65 -43.35 -27.02
N ASN A 8 6.16 -42.20 -27.49
CA ASN A 8 6.81 -40.91 -27.26
C ASN A 8 6.55 -40.46 -25.83
N HIS A 9 7.19 -41.13 -24.87
CA HIS A 9 7.49 -40.50 -23.58
C HIS A 9 8.51 -39.40 -23.82
N GLN A 10 8.04 -38.21 -24.23
CA GLN A 10 8.78 -36.99 -24.01
C GLN A 10 9.05 -36.91 -22.51
N LYS A 11 10.29 -37.19 -22.13
CA LYS A 11 10.84 -37.01 -20.80
C LYS A 11 10.68 -35.52 -20.48
N ILE A 12 9.60 -35.15 -19.79
CA ILE A 12 9.37 -33.78 -19.35
C ILE A 12 10.57 -33.43 -18.49
N GLN A 13 11.46 -32.59 -19.01
CA GLN A 13 12.63 -32.13 -18.28
C GLN A 13 12.10 -31.25 -17.16
N THR A 14 11.93 -31.84 -15.97
CA THR A 14 11.51 -31.11 -14.78
C THR A 14 12.62 -30.14 -14.45
N HIS A 15 12.42 -28.86 -14.78
CA HIS A 15 13.32 -27.82 -14.33
C HIS A 15 13.31 -27.82 -12.80
N MET A 16 14.49 -27.80 -12.19
CA MET A 16 14.67 -27.81 -10.74
C MET A 16 15.18 -26.45 -10.28
N LEU A 17 14.75 -26.03 -9.09
CA LEU A 17 15.17 -24.82 -8.39
C LEU A 17 15.82 -25.20 -7.07
N THR A 18 16.90 -24.51 -6.73
CA THR A 18 17.54 -24.69 -5.44
C THR A 18 17.02 -23.67 -4.44
N PHE A 19 16.35 -24.15 -3.40
CA PHE A 19 16.04 -23.33 -2.23
C PHE A 19 17.24 -23.35 -1.30
N GLN A 20 17.51 -22.20 -0.70
CA GLN A 20 18.61 -22.00 0.23
C GLN A 20 18.12 -21.19 1.43
N LEU A 21 18.42 -21.66 2.63
CA LEU A 21 18.07 -21.00 3.88
C LEU A 21 19.30 -20.98 4.80
N HIS A 22 19.70 -19.80 5.25
CA HIS A 22 20.75 -19.68 6.26
C HIS A 22 20.13 -19.64 7.65
N TYR A 23 20.34 -20.68 8.46
CA TYR A 23 19.83 -20.76 9.83
C TYR A 23 20.61 -21.78 10.66
N GLN A 24 21.14 -21.34 11.81
CA GLN A 24 21.92 -22.19 12.70
C GLN A 24 21.00 -23.02 13.60
N LEU A 25 21.20 -24.33 13.59
CA LEU A 25 20.50 -25.29 14.46
C LEU A 25 21.47 -25.99 15.40
N ARG A 26 20.90 -26.58 16.45
CA ARG A 26 21.60 -27.51 17.33
C ARG A 26 21.82 -28.84 16.61
N PHE A 27 22.82 -29.58 17.05
CA PHE A 27 23.04 -30.94 16.57
C PHE A 27 21.83 -31.81 16.90
N GLY A 28 21.37 -32.62 15.94
CA GLY A 28 20.19 -33.48 16.08
C GLY A 28 18.90 -32.89 15.49
N ASP A 29 18.87 -31.60 15.16
CA ASP A 29 17.75 -30.94 14.50
C ASP A 29 18.00 -30.74 13.00
N ALA A 30 16.92 -30.63 12.23
CA ALA A 30 16.94 -30.37 10.80
C ALA A 30 15.86 -29.38 10.39
N ILE A 31 16.06 -28.74 9.24
CA ILE A 31 15.05 -27.92 8.59
C ILE A 31 14.28 -28.77 7.58
N TYR A 32 12.96 -28.60 7.60
CA TYR A 32 12.03 -29.19 6.65
C TYR A 32 11.28 -28.08 5.92
N ILE A 33 10.86 -28.37 4.70
CA ILE A 33 9.95 -27.56 3.89
C ILE A 33 8.67 -28.36 3.64
N SER A 34 7.52 -27.73 3.85
CA SER A 34 6.21 -28.25 3.47
C SER A 34 5.37 -27.14 2.84
N GLY A 35 4.30 -27.51 2.15
CA GLY A 35 3.54 -26.63 1.29
C GLY A 35 2.22 -27.23 0.85
N ASP A 36 1.46 -26.47 0.07
CA ASP A 36 0.11 -26.80 -0.41
C ASP A 36 0.07 -27.66 -1.68
N SER A 37 1.19 -28.28 -2.08
CA SER A 37 1.24 -29.21 -3.19
C SER A 37 1.45 -30.65 -2.73
N ASP A 38 0.97 -31.60 -3.55
CA ASP A 38 1.18 -33.03 -3.32
C ASP A 38 2.65 -33.39 -3.15
N TYR A 39 3.54 -32.71 -3.88
CA TYR A 39 4.99 -32.91 -3.77
C TYR A 39 5.51 -32.58 -2.35
N TYR A 40 4.87 -31.64 -1.64
CA TYR A 40 5.24 -31.20 -0.29
C TYR A 40 4.35 -31.75 0.82
N GLY A 41 3.49 -32.69 0.46
CA GLY A 41 2.68 -33.39 1.44
C GLY A 41 1.45 -32.63 1.92
N ASN A 42 1.03 -31.57 1.23
CA ASN A 42 -0.18 -30.81 1.58
C ASN A 42 -0.20 -30.39 3.06
N TRP A 43 0.85 -29.68 3.50
CA TRP A 43 1.09 -29.25 4.88
C TRP A 43 1.30 -30.36 5.92
N SER A 44 1.45 -31.62 5.49
CA SER A 44 1.73 -32.75 6.37
C SER A 44 3.20 -32.80 6.80
N LEU A 45 3.43 -32.89 8.11
CA LEU A 45 4.76 -33.03 8.70
C LEU A 45 5.51 -34.28 8.23
N HIS A 46 4.80 -35.39 8.08
CA HIS A 46 5.38 -36.68 7.70
C HIS A 46 5.78 -36.75 6.22
N HIS A 47 5.16 -35.91 5.39
CA HIS A 47 5.41 -35.83 3.95
C HIS A 47 6.26 -34.61 3.55
N ALA A 48 6.60 -33.76 4.52
CA ALA A 48 7.51 -32.64 4.35
C ALA A 48 8.89 -33.10 3.91
N LYS A 49 9.59 -32.26 3.16
CA LYS A 49 10.92 -32.57 2.63
C LYS A 49 11.99 -32.00 3.54
N ARG A 50 12.91 -32.86 4.00
CA ARG A 50 14.08 -32.43 4.79
C ARG A 50 15.09 -31.74 3.89
N MET A 51 15.58 -30.58 4.30
CA MET A 51 16.67 -29.87 3.63
C MET A 51 18.03 -30.50 3.96
N LYS A 52 18.98 -30.41 3.03
CA LYS A 52 20.36 -30.84 3.23
C LYS A 52 21.14 -29.74 3.95
N TRP A 53 21.80 -30.06 5.05
CA TRP A 53 22.76 -29.17 5.69
C TRP A 53 24.05 -29.06 4.87
N ASN A 54 24.60 -27.85 4.79
CA ASN A 54 25.91 -27.57 4.21
C ASN A 54 26.71 -26.64 5.14
N GLN A 55 28.02 -26.53 4.89
CA GLN A 55 28.92 -25.69 5.65
C GLN A 55 28.40 -24.24 5.77
N GLY A 56 28.60 -23.63 6.95
CA GLY A 56 28.13 -22.27 7.24
C GLY A 56 26.63 -22.19 7.58
N HIS A 57 26.03 -23.29 8.05
CA HIS A 57 24.60 -23.35 8.42
C HIS A 57 23.64 -23.04 7.26
N ILE A 58 24.06 -23.41 6.05
CA ILE A 58 23.30 -23.22 4.82
C ILE A 58 22.53 -24.51 4.53
N TRP A 59 21.22 -24.43 4.55
CA TRP A 59 20.32 -25.53 4.22
C TRP A 59 19.85 -25.41 2.77
N THR A 60 19.92 -26.49 2.01
CA THR A 60 19.52 -26.49 0.59
C THR A 60 18.61 -27.64 0.24
N ILE A 61 17.73 -27.44 -0.74
CA ILE A 61 16.94 -28.50 -1.35
C ILE A 61 16.60 -28.12 -2.79
N ASP A 62 16.68 -29.09 -3.70
CA ASP A 62 16.30 -28.92 -5.09
C ASP A 62 14.87 -29.39 -5.31
N ILE A 63 14.10 -28.58 -6.02
CA ILE A 63 12.65 -28.66 -6.08
C ILE A 63 12.16 -28.47 -7.52
N PRO A 64 11.17 -29.25 -7.99
CA PRO A 64 10.51 -28.99 -9.27
C PRO A 64 9.92 -27.58 -9.36
N ILE A 65 10.10 -26.88 -10.48
CA ILE A 65 9.45 -25.59 -10.70
C ILE A 65 7.93 -25.77 -10.80
N HIS A 66 7.20 -25.23 -9.84
CA HIS A 66 5.76 -25.03 -9.91
C HIS A 66 5.36 -23.84 -9.03
N ASP A 67 4.12 -23.38 -9.17
CA ASP A 67 3.52 -22.41 -8.26
C ASP A 67 2.99 -23.16 -7.03
N PHE A 68 3.31 -22.68 -5.82
CA PHE A 68 2.84 -23.24 -4.55
C PHE A 68 3.15 -22.32 -3.38
N GLN A 69 2.44 -22.52 -2.28
CA GLN A 69 2.80 -21.98 -0.98
C GLN A 69 3.69 -22.95 -0.22
N TYR A 70 4.63 -22.41 0.55
CA TYR A 70 5.49 -23.22 1.40
C TYR A 70 5.86 -22.51 2.68
N LYS A 71 6.36 -23.28 3.63
CA LYS A 71 6.85 -22.78 4.90
C LYS A 71 7.90 -23.74 5.44
N TYR A 72 8.89 -23.19 6.14
CA TYR A 72 9.90 -23.99 6.80
C TYR A 72 9.51 -24.31 8.24
N PHE A 73 9.97 -25.46 8.73
CA PHE A 73 9.93 -25.79 10.14
C PHE A 73 11.21 -26.50 10.59
N VAL A 74 11.54 -26.34 11.87
CA VAL A 74 12.58 -27.11 12.55
C VAL A 74 11.94 -28.31 13.21
N SER A 75 12.62 -29.45 13.13
CA SER A 75 12.22 -30.66 13.82
C SER A 75 13.40 -31.61 13.98
N SER A 76 13.24 -32.67 14.78
CA SER A 76 14.29 -33.66 15.00
C SER A 76 14.69 -34.36 13.68
N PHE A 77 15.98 -34.58 13.47
CA PHE A 77 16.54 -35.02 12.19
C PHE A 77 16.00 -36.38 11.71
N ASN A 78 15.83 -37.34 12.62
CA ASN A 78 15.45 -38.73 12.25
C ASN A 78 13.97 -38.84 11.89
N GLN A 79 13.11 -38.18 12.65
CA GLN A 79 11.66 -38.20 12.44
C GLN A 79 11.06 -36.87 12.91
N PRO A 80 10.18 -36.24 12.12
CA PRO A 80 9.52 -35.02 12.55
C PRO A 80 8.77 -35.21 13.88
N SER A 81 9.28 -34.56 14.93
CA SER A 81 8.72 -34.47 16.29
C SER A 81 9.11 -33.10 16.88
N ASN A 82 8.32 -32.56 17.82
CA ASN A 82 8.55 -31.22 18.41
C ASN A 82 8.74 -30.12 17.34
N VAL A 83 7.71 -29.91 16.53
CA VAL A 83 7.79 -29.03 15.35
C VAL A 83 7.72 -27.55 15.74
N GLU A 84 8.70 -26.78 15.25
CA GLU A 84 8.70 -25.32 15.31
C GLU A 84 8.63 -24.74 13.90
N TRP A 85 7.46 -24.24 13.52
CA TRP A 85 7.31 -23.50 12.26
C TRP A 85 7.97 -22.13 12.34
N GLU A 86 8.51 -21.66 11.22
CA GLU A 86 8.89 -20.25 11.14
C GLU A 86 7.68 -19.33 11.38
N PHE A 87 7.93 -18.10 11.81
CA PHE A 87 6.89 -17.10 12.01
C PHE A 87 6.46 -16.47 10.68
N GLY A 88 5.31 -15.78 10.72
CA GLY A 88 4.77 -15.00 9.60
C GLY A 88 4.01 -15.83 8.56
N PRO A 89 3.50 -15.17 7.50
CA PRO A 89 2.68 -15.79 6.47
C PRO A 89 3.41 -16.89 5.73
N ASN A 90 2.67 -17.77 5.07
CA ASN A 90 3.24 -18.72 4.13
C ASN A 90 4.05 -17.97 3.05
N ARG A 91 5.16 -18.57 2.65
CA ARG A 91 5.95 -18.09 1.53
C ARG A 91 5.28 -18.55 0.24
N LEU A 92 5.56 -17.83 -0.83
CA LEU A 92 5.02 -18.13 -2.15
C LEU A 92 6.15 -18.38 -3.13
N MET A 93 5.98 -19.42 -3.90
CA MET A 93 6.82 -19.76 -5.03
C MET A 93 6.04 -19.55 -6.32
N ARG A 94 6.69 -18.93 -7.31
CA ARG A 94 6.14 -18.69 -8.64
C ARG A 94 7.10 -19.19 -9.69
N THR A 95 6.59 -19.82 -10.75
CA THR A 95 7.34 -20.30 -11.94
C THR A 95 8.22 -19.25 -12.61
N THR A 96 8.01 -17.96 -12.34
CA THR A 96 8.80 -16.82 -12.83
C THR A 96 10.06 -16.50 -12.01
N GLU A 97 10.36 -17.32 -11.00
CA GLU A 97 11.51 -17.16 -10.12
C GLU A 97 12.82 -17.62 -10.75
N PRO A 98 13.97 -17.05 -10.33
CA PRO A 98 15.26 -17.52 -10.80
C PRO A 98 15.53 -18.92 -10.26
N SER A 99 16.44 -19.66 -10.91
CA SER A 99 16.85 -21.03 -10.57
C SER A 99 17.29 -21.26 -9.11
N ARG A 100 17.52 -20.19 -8.34
CA ARG A 100 17.90 -20.25 -6.93
C ARG A 100 17.12 -19.25 -6.08
N ILE A 101 16.56 -19.73 -4.97
CA ILE A 101 15.82 -18.93 -4.01
C ILE A 101 16.57 -18.90 -2.70
N ALA A 102 17.01 -17.72 -2.30
CA ALA A 102 17.61 -17.49 -0.99
C ALA A 102 16.57 -16.89 -0.03
N ASP A 103 16.32 -17.61 1.05
CA ASP A 103 15.44 -17.23 2.15
C ASP A 103 16.22 -17.03 3.45
N VAL A 104 15.59 -16.29 4.37
CA VAL A 104 16.08 -16.08 5.73
C VAL A 104 14.95 -16.43 6.69
N TRP A 105 15.25 -17.21 7.73
CA TRP A 105 14.29 -17.67 8.73
C TRP A 105 13.56 -16.48 9.37
N ASN A 106 12.24 -16.57 9.53
CA ASN A 106 11.39 -15.50 10.07
C ASN A 106 11.45 -14.16 9.32
N HIS A 107 12.02 -14.13 8.11
CA HIS A 107 12.02 -12.92 7.29
C HIS A 107 11.19 -13.11 6.03
N ARG A 108 10.54 -12.03 5.61
CA ARG A 108 9.77 -11.97 4.36
C ARG A 108 10.29 -10.87 3.47
N LYS A 109 10.41 -11.19 2.17
CA LYS A 109 10.69 -10.21 1.14
C LYS A 109 9.43 -9.38 0.94
N VAL A 110 9.53 -8.08 1.20
CA VAL A 110 8.42 -7.14 1.03
C VAL A 110 8.82 -6.15 -0.05
N MET A 111 7.91 -5.91 -0.98
CA MET A 111 8.07 -4.89 -2.02
C MET A 111 6.97 -3.85 -1.87
N PHE A 112 7.36 -2.67 -1.44
CA PHE A 112 6.51 -1.49 -1.50
C PHE A 112 6.59 -0.93 -2.90
N GLN A 113 5.46 -0.83 -3.59
CA GLN A 113 5.43 -0.30 -4.95
C GLN A 113 4.29 0.68 -5.15
N CYS A 114 4.53 1.64 -6.03
CA CYS A 114 3.61 2.71 -6.35
C CYS A 114 3.77 3.05 -7.83
N TYR A 115 2.64 3.25 -8.51
CA TYR A 115 2.64 3.68 -9.90
C TYR A 115 3.11 5.15 -10.00
N ASN A 116 4.02 5.42 -10.92
CA ASN A 116 4.71 6.69 -11.13
C ASN A 116 5.23 6.77 -12.59
N PRO A 117 4.34 6.88 -13.59
CA PRO A 117 4.72 6.94 -15.01
C PRO A 117 5.44 8.24 -15.37
N GLN A 118 5.22 9.32 -14.61
CA GLN A 118 5.94 10.59 -14.79
C GLN A 118 7.35 10.57 -14.17
N GLN A 119 7.76 9.48 -13.53
CA GLN A 119 9.10 9.25 -12.98
C GLN A 119 9.58 10.34 -12.00
N TYR A 120 8.67 10.91 -11.23
CA TYR A 120 9.03 11.87 -10.19
C TYR A 120 9.87 11.22 -9.08
N PRO A 121 10.78 11.97 -8.42
CA PRO A 121 11.48 11.48 -7.24
C PRO A 121 10.51 11.02 -6.15
N MET A 122 10.64 9.76 -5.74
CA MET A 122 9.80 9.15 -4.72
C MET A 122 10.59 8.63 -3.53
N PHE A 123 9.96 8.71 -2.38
CA PHE A 123 10.49 8.23 -1.12
C PHE A 123 9.42 7.44 -0.38
N ILE A 124 9.86 6.63 0.57
CA ILE A 124 8.99 5.94 1.52
C ILE A 124 9.52 6.17 2.93
N SER A 125 8.62 6.31 3.89
CA SER A 125 8.95 6.24 5.32
C SER A 125 8.10 5.17 5.99
N GLY A 126 8.56 4.64 7.10
CA GLY A 126 7.78 3.69 7.88
C GLY A 126 8.49 3.17 9.12
N SER A 127 7.78 2.34 9.88
CA SER A 127 8.22 1.84 11.20
C SER A 127 9.43 0.91 11.13
N SER A 128 9.56 0.13 10.06
CA SER A 128 10.68 -0.80 9.89
C SER A 128 12.02 -0.07 9.69
N LEU A 129 13.13 -0.71 10.08
CA LEU A 129 14.49 -0.17 9.99
C LEU A 129 14.84 0.29 8.57
N ASP A 130 14.54 -0.54 7.57
CA ASP A 130 14.82 -0.28 6.16
C ASP A 130 13.98 0.86 5.56
N LEU A 131 12.90 1.25 6.25
CA LEU A 131 12.03 2.36 5.92
C LEU A 131 12.31 3.61 6.77
N GLY A 132 13.37 3.59 7.59
CA GLY A 132 13.84 4.75 8.32
C GLY A 132 13.22 4.95 9.71
N LYS A 133 12.55 3.95 10.29
CA LYS A 133 12.01 4.00 11.67
C LYS A 133 11.17 5.25 11.97
N ASN A 134 10.37 5.71 11.01
CA ASN A 134 9.58 6.95 11.08
C ASN A 134 10.39 8.24 11.30
N THR A 135 11.73 8.23 11.24
CA THR A 135 12.56 9.43 11.45
C THR A 135 13.09 10.02 10.15
N ARG A 136 13.17 9.22 9.08
CA ARG A 136 13.65 9.67 7.78
C ARG A 136 12.90 9.04 6.62
N ARG A 137 12.95 9.73 5.49
CA ARG A 137 12.47 9.21 4.20
C ARG A 137 13.59 8.47 3.49
N VAL A 138 13.25 7.37 2.85
CA VAL A 138 14.17 6.50 2.11
C VAL A 138 13.83 6.56 0.64
N ASN A 139 14.82 6.80 -0.22
CA ASN A 139 14.63 6.84 -1.67
C ASN A 139 14.07 5.52 -2.21
N MET A 140 13.15 5.63 -3.16
CA MET A 140 12.64 4.51 -3.94
C MET A 140 13.37 4.42 -5.27
N LYS A 141 13.54 3.19 -5.79
CA LYS A 141 14.09 2.94 -7.13
C LYS A 141 12.98 3.08 -8.17
N GLN A 142 13.31 3.47 -9.40
CA GLN A 142 12.38 3.53 -10.52
C GLN A 142 12.64 2.39 -11.50
N LYS A 143 11.59 1.76 -12.02
CA LYS A 143 11.64 0.87 -13.20
C LYS A 143 10.35 1.02 -13.99
N GLN A 144 10.46 1.45 -15.26
CA GLN A 144 9.30 1.78 -16.09
C GLN A 144 8.38 2.76 -15.34
N ASP A 145 7.10 2.46 -15.24
CA ASP A 145 6.09 3.30 -14.59
C ASP A 145 5.92 3.00 -13.11
N ILE A 146 6.85 2.27 -12.47
CA ILE A 146 6.73 1.87 -11.06
C ILE A 146 7.94 2.37 -10.29
N SER A 147 7.70 3.08 -9.19
CA SER A 147 8.71 3.22 -8.14
C SER A 147 8.51 2.15 -7.08
N TYR A 148 9.61 1.60 -6.58
CA TYR A 148 9.56 0.53 -5.59
C TYR A 148 10.69 0.62 -4.56
N LYS A 149 10.43 0.07 -3.39
CA LYS A 149 11.42 -0.21 -2.33
C LYS A 149 11.25 -1.66 -1.89
N LYS A 150 12.34 -2.41 -1.96
CA LYS A 150 12.42 -3.78 -1.44
C LYS A 150 13.07 -3.76 -0.07
N ILE A 151 12.51 -4.54 0.84
CA ILE A 151 13.07 -4.76 2.17
C ILE A 151 13.01 -6.25 2.52
N LEU A 152 13.77 -6.63 3.54
CA LEU A 152 13.68 -7.95 4.16
C LEU A 152 13.15 -7.76 5.59
N ALA A 153 11.85 -7.91 5.77
CA ALA A 153 11.18 -7.63 7.04
C ALA A 153 11.31 -8.81 8.00
N ASN A 154 11.71 -8.56 9.25
CA ASN A 154 11.69 -9.55 10.33
C ASN A 154 10.27 -9.63 10.89
N VAL A 155 9.54 -10.73 10.62
CA VAL A 155 8.10 -10.82 10.95
C VAL A 155 7.81 -10.92 12.45
N ILE A 156 8.83 -11.15 13.29
CA ILE A 156 8.68 -11.12 14.76
C ILE A 156 8.67 -9.68 15.26
N GLU A 157 9.57 -8.85 14.74
CA GLU A 157 9.72 -7.44 15.12
C GLU A 157 8.73 -6.54 14.36
N ASP A 158 8.57 -6.77 13.07
CA ASP A 158 7.74 -6.02 12.12
C ASP A 158 6.40 -6.72 11.89
N LYS A 159 5.68 -7.15 12.95
CA LYS A 159 4.36 -7.79 12.81
C LYS A 159 3.37 -6.93 12.02
N VAL A 160 3.44 -5.61 12.21
CA VAL A 160 2.73 -4.62 11.42
C VAL A 160 3.73 -3.54 11.01
N ILE A 161 3.83 -3.30 9.71
CA ILE A 161 4.63 -2.20 9.17
C ILE A 161 3.68 -1.06 8.85
N HIS A 162 3.83 0.07 9.55
CA HIS A 162 3.17 1.32 9.19
C HIS A 162 4.07 2.10 8.23
N TYR A 163 3.53 2.57 7.12
CA TYR A 163 4.33 3.23 6.07
C TYR A 163 3.56 4.31 5.33
N GLN A 164 4.31 5.23 4.72
CA GLN A 164 3.81 6.30 3.85
C GLN A 164 4.69 6.47 2.62
N PHE A 165 4.06 6.63 1.46
CA PHE A 165 4.74 7.04 0.24
C PHE A 165 4.83 8.56 0.18
N HIS A 166 5.93 9.07 -0.38
CA HIS A 166 6.15 10.49 -0.58
C HIS A 166 6.59 10.75 -2.02
N LEU A 167 5.93 11.71 -2.66
CA LEU A 167 6.20 12.15 -4.03
C LEU A 167 6.75 13.57 -3.99
N LYS A 168 7.86 13.81 -4.68
CA LYS A 168 8.42 15.16 -4.86
C LYS A 168 8.33 15.58 -6.32
N THR A 169 7.51 16.59 -6.59
CA THR A 169 7.49 17.31 -7.87
C THR A 169 8.10 18.70 -7.64
N GLN A 170 7.41 19.79 -8.03
CA GLN A 170 7.65 21.13 -7.50
C GLN A 170 7.17 21.28 -6.04
N LYS A 171 6.31 20.36 -5.57
CA LYS A 171 5.78 20.29 -4.20
C LYS A 171 6.02 18.91 -3.61
N TYR A 172 5.87 18.78 -2.29
CA TYR A 172 5.96 17.50 -1.58
C TYR A 172 4.56 16.98 -1.25
N TYR A 173 4.32 15.71 -1.56
CA TYR A 173 3.06 15.02 -1.28
C TYR A 173 3.34 13.75 -0.49
N SER A 174 2.39 13.33 0.33
CA SER A 174 2.45 12.08 1.09
C SER A 174 1.11 11.36 1.03
N SER A 175 1.13 10.04 0.96
CA SER A 175 -0.07 9.21 1.15
C SER A 175 -0.63 9.37 2.58
N SER A 176 -1.82 8.81 2.84
CA SER A 176 -2.21 8.49 4.21
C SER A 176 -1.25 7.46 4.81
N MET A 177 -1.26 7.33 6.14
CA MET A 177 -0.59 6.21 6.80
C MET A 177 -1.27 4.90 6.39
N LEU A 178 -0.48 3.96 5.87
CA LEU A 178 -0.90 2.64 5.47
C LEU A 178 -0.30 1.59 6.42
N SER A 179 -0.91 0.42 6.48
CA SER A 179 -0.47 -0.69 7.34
C SER A 179 -0.36 -1.97 6.53
N LEU A 180 0.77 -2.66 6.67
CA LEU A 180 1.01 -4.00 6.13
C LEU A 180 1.14 -4.97 7.30
N TYR A 181 0.24 -5.95 7.34
CA TYR A 181 0.22 -6.98 8.38
C TYR A 181 1.04 -8.20 7.91
N LEU A 182 2.03 -8.57 8.73
CA LEU A 182 2.93 -9.72 8.51
C LEU A 182 2.72 -10.83 9.56
N ASP A 183 1.66 -10.75 10.37
CA ASP A 183 1.27 -11.83 11.28
C ASP A 183 0.46 -12.93 10.58
N THR A 184 0.43 -14.12 11.16
CA THR A 184 -0.23 -15.32 10.62
C THR A 184 -1.76 -15.28 10.68
N SER A 185 -2.37 -14.46 11.54
CA SER A 185 -3.82 -14.46 11.79
C SER A 185 -4.62 -13.62 10.81
N ILE A 186 -4.04 -12.55 10.27
CA ILE A 186 -4.74 -11.58 9.41
C ILE A 186 -4.36 -11.75 7.92
N SER A 187 -3.20 -12.34 7.64
CA SER A 187 -2.57 -12.35 6.31
C SER A 187 -3.02 -13.48 5.36
N GLN A 188 -3.60 -14.57 5.88
CA GLN A 188 -3.83 -15.78 5.09
C GLN A 188 -4.93 -15.63 4.01
N SER A 189 -5.87 -14.68 4.16
CA SER A 189 -6.92 -14.41 3.16
C SER A 189 -6.63 -13.19 2.28
N HIS A 190 -5.91 -12.18 2.75
CA HIS A 190 -5.79 -10.89 2.06
C HIS A 190 -4.50 -10.69 1.24
N ASN A 191 -3.41 -11.43 1.52
CA ASN A 191 -2.11 -11.18 0.89
C ASN A 191 -1.83 -12.05 -0.36
N LEU A 192 -2.65 -13.06 -0.65
CA LEU A 192 -2.47 -13.95 -1.81
C LEU A 192 -2.66 -13.22 -3.15
N ASP A 193 -3.61 -12.27 -3.20
CA ASP A 193 -3.94 -11.49 -4.39
C ASP A 193 -2.87 -10.43 -4.75
N PHE A 194 -1.93 -10.14 -3.84
CA PHE A 194 -0.91 -9.11 -4.01
C PHE A 194 0.50 -9.69 -3.88
N SER A 195 0.82 -10.68 -4.70
CA SER A 195 2.15 -11.29 -4.76
C SER A 195 2.78 -11.14 -6.14
N TYR A 196 4.06 -10.76 -6.18
CA TYR A 196 4.86 -10.73 -7.41
C TYR A 196 6.15 -11.47 -7.12
N LYS A 197 6.33 -12.61 -7.78
CA LYS A 197 7.38 -13.56 -7.41
C LYS A 197 7.19 -13.97 -5.94
N ASN A 198 8.25 -14.05 -5.14
CA ASN A 198 8.24 -14.35 -3.71
C ASN A 198 8.17 -13.11 -2.82
N TYR A 199 7.77 -11.96 -3.37
CA TYR A 199 7.56 -10.75 -2.59
C TYR A 199 6.10 -10.64 -2.16
N ILE A 200 5.90 -10.28 -0.90
CA ILE A 200 4.64 -9.69 -0.44
C ILE A 200 4.61 -8.26 -0.98
N ILE A 201 3.56 -7.92 -1.74
CA ILE A 201 3.43 -6.58 -2.31
C ILE A 201 2.60 -5.71 -1.38
N ALA A 202 3.18 -4.58 -0.99
CA ALA A 202 2.44 -3.43 -0.48
C ALA A 202 2.25 -2.42 -1.62
N PHE A 203 1.06 -2.42 -2.21
CA PHE A 203 0.73 -1.52 -3.32
C PHE A 203 0.07 -0.25 -2.81
N CYS A 204 0.41 0.89 -3.41
CA CYS A 204 -0.42 2.09 -3.32
C CYS A 204 -0.82 2.52 -4.73
N THR A 205 -2.11 2.43 -5.02
CA THR A 205 -2.76 3.02 -6.20
C THR A 205 -3.20 4.42 -5.86
N GLY A 206 -3.34 5.24 -6.89
CA GLY A 206 -3.93 6.54 -6.75
C GLY A 206 -2.97 7.61 -6.27
N MET A 207 -1.66 7.37 -6.09
CA MET A 207 -0.67 8.44 -5.95
C MET A 207 -0.51 9.24 -7.25
N GLU A 208 -0.67 8.57 -8.40
CA GLU A 208 -0.87 9.16 -9.72
C GLU A 208 -2.23 9.89 -9.84
N LYS A 209 -3.23 9.41 -9.09
CA LYS A 209 -4.55 10.03 -8.93
C LYS A 209 -4.59 11.00 -7.74
N ILE A 210 -3.47 11.27 -7.04
CA ILE A 210 -3.36 12.36 -6.05
C ILE A 210 -3.31 13.66 -6.86
N LYS A 211 -4.43 13.95 -7.50
CA LYS A 211 -5.10 15.23 -7.41
C LYS A 211 -5.83 15.18 -6.07
N ARG A 212 -5.18 15.41 -4.92
CA ARG A 212 -5.97 15.57 -3.69
C ARG A 212 -6.73 16.88 -3.84
N SER A 213 -7.99 16.78 -4.24
CA SER A 213 -8.90 17.90 -4.42
C SER A 213 -9.30 18.45 -3.06
N ILE A 214 -9.45 17.62 -2.03
CA ILE A 214 -9.93 18.04 -0.70
C ILE A 214 -8.77 18.22 0.29
N TYR A 215 -8.68 19.40 0.88
CA TYR A 215 -7.71 19.84 1.88
C TYR A 215 -8.45 20.28 3.13
N GLN A 216 -7.94 19.97 4.32
CA GLN A 216 -8.53 20.47 5.56
C GLN A 216 -7.84 21.77 5.99
N LEU A 217 -8.62 22.81 6.28
CA LEU A 217 -8.11 24.06 6.84
C LEU A 217 -8.13 24.03 8.38
N ASP A 218 -9.26 23.60 8.94
CA ASP A 218 -9.51 23.42 10.37
C ASP A 218 -10.65 22.38 10.61
N ASN A 219 -11.19 22.30 11.82
CA ASN A 219 -12.23 21.34 12.19
C ASN A 219 -13.58 21.57 11.45
N ASN A 220 -13.80 22.75 10.90
CA ASN A 220 -15.07 23.15 10.31
C ASN A 220 -14.99 23.37 8.79
N ILE A 221 -13.79 23.53 8.25
CA ILE A 221 -13.58 23.85 6.84
C ILE A 221 -12.64 22.83 6.18
N CYS A 222 -13.19 22.13 5.19
CA CYS A 222 -12.43 21.50 4.13
C CYS A 222 -12.51 22.37 2.86
N TYR A 223 -11.56 22.25 1.93
CA TYR A 223 -11.54 23.05 0.72
C TYR A 223 -10.92 22.33 -0.46
N GLY A 224 -11.26 22.73 -1.67
CA GLY A 224 -10.79 21.99 -2.83
C GLY A 224 -11.22 22.44 -4.21
N TYR A 225 -11.18 21.53 -5.17
CA TYR A 225 -11.71 21.75 -6.52
C TYR A 225 -13.22 21.51 -6.56
N VAL A 226 -13.90 22.14 -7.53
CA VAL A 226 -15.33 21.90 -7.78
C VAL A 226 -15.52 20.41 -8.15
N PRO A 227 -16.43 19.67 -7.50
CA PRO A 227 -16.71 18.28 -7.87
C PRO A 227 -17.35 18.23 -9.27
N ASN A 228 -16.81 17.40 -10.17
CA ASN A 228 -17.24 17.38 -11.58
C ASN A 228 -17.98 16.11 -11.99
N ASP A 229 -17.76 15.00 -11.28
CA ASP A 229 -18.35 13.70 -11.59
C ASP A 229 -18.78 12.94 -10.33
N GLU A 230 -19.48 11.83 -10.52
CA GLU A 230 -20.00 11.00 -9.43
C GLU A 230 -18.90 10.51 -8.47
N THR A 231 -17.67 10.32 -8.95
CA THR A 231 -16.55 9.90 -8.10
C THR A 231 -16.17 11.00 -7.12
N ASP A 232 -16.11 12.26 -7.56
CA ASP A 232 -15.84 13.42 -6.70
C ASP A 232 -16.93 13.58 -5.62
N PHE A 233 -18.21 13.40 -5.99
CA PHE A 233 -19.31 13.47 -5.04
C PHE A 233 -19.28 12.30 -4.03
N ASN A 234 -18.97 11.08 -4.48
CA ASN A 234 -18.82 9.94 -3.57
C ASN A 234 -17.67 10.15 -2.57
N LEU A 235 -16.54 10.74 -3.01
CA LEU A 235 -15.44 11.10 -2.11
C LEU A 235 -15.85 12.12 -1.03
N LEU A 236 -16.67 13.11 -1.38
CA LEU A 236 -17.20 14.08 -0.43
C LEU A 236 -18.19 13.42 0.55
N LYS A 237 -19.02 12.50 0.06
CA LYS A 237 -19.97 11.73 0.88
C LYS A 237 -19.24 10.88 1.91
N ASP A 238 -18.22 10.11 1.49
CA ASP A 238 -17.41 9.27 2.37
C ASP A 238 -16.65 10.09 3.42
N ALA A 239 -16.35 11.35 3.11
CA ALA A 239 -15.73 12.31 4.03
C ALA A 239 -16.74 13.08 4.92
N ASN A 240 -18.04 12.76 4.85
CA ASN A 240 -19.13 13.44 5.58
C ASN A 240 -19.23 14.94 5.26
N LEU A 241 -18.90 15.33 4.02
CA LEU A 241 -18.92 16.71 3.53
C LEU A 241 -20.17 16.99 2.69
N HIS A 242 -21.31 17.10 3.35
CA HIS A 242 -22.61 17.29 2.68
C HIS A 242 -22.94 18.73 2.26
N THR A 243 -22.14 19.71 2.68
CA THR A 243 -22.36 21.12 2.35
C THR A 243 -21.21 21.65 1.50
N ILE A 244 -21.49 21.93 0.23
CA ILE A 244 -20.53 22.41 -0.76
C ILE A 244 -20.75 23.91 -0.95
N VAL A 245 -19.68 24.69 -0.84
CA VAL A 245 -19.67 26.13 -1.03
C VAL A 245 -18.72 26.46 -2.17
N GLU A 246 -19.25 26.60 -3.37
CA GLU A 246 -18.47 26.96 -4.55
C GLU A 246 -18.24 28.46 -4.61
N PHE A 247 -16.98 28.86 -4.60
CA PHE A 247 -16.58 30.21 -4.91
C PHE A 247 -16.51 30.30 -6.43
N SER A 248 -17.44 31.01 -7.08
CA SER A 248 -17.45 31.16 -8.54
C SER A 248 -16.94 32.55 -8.96
N ASN A 249 -16.24 32.59 -10.09
CA ASN A 249 -15.79 33.83 -10.72
C ASN A 249 -16.68 34.22 -11.92
N GLN A 250 -17.76 33.49 -12.19
CA GLN A 250 -18.66 33.80 -13.30
C GLN A 250 -19.54 35.02 -13.00
N ALA A 251 -19.78 35.86 -14.00
CA ALA A 251 -20.25 37.23 -13.81
C ALA A 251 -21.76 37.41 -13.57
N GLU A 252 -22.60 36.37 -13.60
CA GLU A 252 -24.03 36.59 -13.89
C GLU A 252 -25.08 35.85 -13.04
N GLN A 253 -24.73 35.08 -12.01
CA GLN A 253 -25.76 34.36 -11.22
C GLN A 253 -25.73 34.72 -9.72
N PRO A 254 -26.82 35.20 -9.10
CA PRO A 254 -26.88 35.42 -7.66
C PRO A 254 -26.41 34.21 -6.84
N ALA A 255 -26.07 34.42 -5.58
CA ALA A 255 -25.79 33.28 -4.70
C ALA A 255 -27.05 32.42 -4.58
N HIS A 256 -27.00 31.19 -5.06
CA HIS A 256 -28.13 30.26 -5.05
C HIS A 256 -27.77 29.01 -4.26
N SER A 257 -28.71 28.57 -3.43
CA SER A 257 -28.64 27.27 -2.77
C SER A 257 -29.51 26.28 -3.55
N VAL A 258 -28.91 25.18 -4.00
CA VAL A 258 -29.59 24.07 -4.67
C VAL A 258 -29.33 22.79 -3.88
N LYS A 259 -30.36 21.94 -3.77
CA LYS A 259 -30.16 20.57 -3.28
C LYS A 259 -29.77 19.68 -4.45
N LEU A 260 -28.57 19.12 -4.40
CA LEU A 260 -28.07 18.17 -5.40
C LEU A 260 -28.02 16.78 -4.76
N GLY A 261 -29.11 16.02 -4.87
CA GLY A 261 -29.29 14.77 -4.14
C GLY A 261 -29.22 15.01 -2.62
N GLU A 262 -28.21 14.44 -1.97
CA GLU A 262 -27.96 14.57 -0.53
C GLU A 262 -27.12 15.81 -0.16
N PHE A 263 -26.59 16.55 -1.15
CA PHE A 263 -25.73 17.70 -0.91
C PHE A 263 -26.50 19.02 -0.88
N ASN A 264 -26.12 19.90 0.05
CA ASN A 264 -26.46 21.33 -0.01
C ASN A 264 -25.36 22.04 -0.81
N TYR A 265 -25.69 22.49 -2.01
CA TYR A 265 -24.75 23.18 -2.89
C TYR A 265 -25.04 24.68 -2.90
N LEU A 266 -24.09 25.49 -2.46
CA LEU A 266 -24.19 26.94 -2.46
C LEU A 266 -23.12 27.53 -3.37
N THR A 267 -23.54 28.31 -4.36
CA THR A 267 -22.61 29.10 -5.16
C THR A 267 -22.52 30.51 -4.59
N VAL A 268 -21.30 31.00 -4.41
CA VAL A 268 -21.02 32.35 -3.95
C VAL A 268 -20.12 33.02 -4.97
N ASN A 269 -20.59 34.09 -5.59
CA ASN A 269 -19.81 34.81 -6.58
C ASN A 269 -18.79 35.74 -5.95
N PHE A 270 -17.55 35.64 -6.42
CA PHE A 270 -16.45 36.51 -6.02
C PHE A 270 -15.87 37.24 -7.23
N ARG A 271 -16.02 38.56 -7.23
CA ARG A 271 -15.26 39.44 -8.12
C ARG A 271 -13.82 39.58 -7.59
N SER A 272 -12.85 39.60 -8.50
CA SER A 272 -11.41 39.54 -8.21
C SER A 272 -10.82 40.72 -7.41
N ASN A 273 -11.57 41.80 -7.20
CA ASN A 273 -11.14 43.02 -6.49
C ASN A 273 -11.91 43.24 -5.19
N MET A 274 -11.69 42.39 -4.19
CA MET A 274 -12.33 42.52 -2.88
C MET A 274 -11.60 43.58 -2.03
N ASN A 275 -12.31 44.65 -1.68
CA ASN A 275 -11.88 45.56 -0.61
C ASN A 275 -12.09 44.91 0.78
N GLU A 276 -11.54 45.51 1.83
CA GLU A 276 -11.60 44.97 3.20
C GLU A 276 -13.04 44.66 3.67
N ASN A 277 -14.01 45.46 3.24
CA ASN A 277 -15.42 45.28 3.58
C ASN A 277 -16.00 43.97 3.01
N CYS A 278 -15.68 43.63 1.76
CA CYS A 278 -16.14 42.37 1.17
C CYS A 278 -15.51 41.13 1.82
N ILE A 279 -14.25 41.22 2.23
CA ILE A 279 -13.55 40.15 2.96
C ILE A 279 -14.23 39.91 4.32
N SER A 280 -14.59 40.97 5.04
CA SER A 280 -15.30 40.86 6.31
C SER A 280 -16.66 40.17 6.12
N LYS A 281 -17.43 40.56 5.11
CA LYS A 281 -18.74 39.94 4.79
C LYS A 281 -18.60 38.46 4.46
N LEU A 282 -17.56 38.08 3.72
CA LEU A 282 -17.25 36.69 3.42
C LEU A 282 -16.95 35.88 4.69
N CYS A 283 -16.15 36.42 5.59
CA CYS A 283 -15.84 35.74 6.85
C CYS A 283 -17.11 35.55 7.68
N SER A 284 -18.00 36.55 7.74
CA SER A 284 -19.31 36.43 8.40
C SER A 284 -20.19 35.36 7.76
N LEU A 285 -20.22 35.28 6.42
CA LEU A 285 -20.96 34.24 5.70
C LEU A 285 -20.42 32.84 6.03
N ILE A 286 -19.10 32.65 5.98
CA ILE A 286 -18.45 31.37 6.32
C ILE A 286 -18.81 30.97 7.76
N GLN A 287 -18.77 31.91 8.71
CA GLN A 287 -19.16 31.66 10.11
C GLN A 287 -20.63 31.25 10.24
N LEU A 288 -21.53 31.93 9.53
CA LEU A 288 -22.95 31.57 9.50
C LEU A 288 -23.15 30.15 8.95
N LEU A 289 -22.47 29.81 7.85
CA LEU A 289 -22.54 28.47 7.26
C LEU A 289 -21.99 27.40 8.21
N ILE A 290 -20.89 27.67 8.90
CA ILE A 290 -20.35 26.78 9.93
C ILE A 290 -21.35 26.61 11.08
N SER A 291 -21.98 27.69 11.57
CA SER A 291 -22.98 27.58 12.65
C SER A 291 -24.20 26.74 12.26
N LYS A 292 -24.56 26.73 10.97
CA LYS A 292 -25.71 25.99 10.47
C LYS A 292 -25.36 24.54 10.13
N TYR A 293 -24.22 24.31 9.48
CA TYR A 293 -23.87 23.03 8.86
C TYR A 293 -22.73 22.30 9.55
N HIS A 294 -22.09 22.91 10.55
CA HIS A 294 -20.96 22.41 11.36
C HIS A 294 -19.66 22.19 10.57
N VAL A 295 -19.72 21.53 9.41
CA VAL A 295 -18.60 21.29 8.50
C VAL A 295 -19.01 21.64 7.07
N ILE A 296 -18.16 22.41 6.38
CA ILE A 296 -18.37 22.83 5.00
C ILE A 296 -17.16 22.50 4.12
N TYR A 297 -17.43 22.26 2.83
CA TYR A 297 -16.42 22.08 1.78
C TYR A 297 -16.41 23.29 0.85
N VAL A 298 -15.34 24.10 0.89
CA VAL A 298 -15.19 25.31 0.06
C VAL A 298 -14.42 24.99 -1.22
N CYS A 299 -15.03 25.17 -2.39
CA CYS A 299 -14.40 24.78 -3.66
C CYS A 299 -14.29 25.90 -4.68
N ASN A 300 -13.35 25.76 -5.64
CA ASN A 300 -13.19 26.60 -6.82
C ASN A 300 -12.35 25.85 -7.86
N ASN A 301 -12.48 26.19 -9.13
CA ASN A 301 -11.62 25.63 -10.19
C ASN A 301 -10.13 26.03 -10.06
N SER A 302 -9.81 27.01 -9.20
CA SER A 302 -8.48 27.50 -8.87
C SER A 302 -8.21 27.44 -7.36
N LEU A 303 -7.38 26.47 -6.93
CA LEU A 303 -6.97 26.34 -5.52
C LEU A 303 -6.17 27.54 -5.01
N SER A 304 -5.43 28.26 -5.87
CA SER A 304 -4.67 29.43 -5.44
C SER A 304 -5.61 30.55 -4.99
N HIS A 305 -6.75 30.71 -5.66
CA HIS A 305 -7.78 31.68 -5.29
C HIS A 305 -8.42 31.29 -3.96
N VAL A 306 -8.87 30.05 -3.79
CA VAL A 306 -9.48 29.57 -2.52
C VAL A 306 -8.52 29.73 -1.34
N ARG A 307 -7.25 29.36 -1.52
CA ARG A 307 -6.24 29.48 -0.46
C ARG A 307 -6.01 30.92 -0.02
N LYS A 308 -5.94 31.86 -0.96
CA LYS A 308 -5.78 33.28 -0.63
C LYS A 308 -6.88 33.76 0.33
N TYR A 309 -8.12 33.37 0.08
CA TYR A 309 -9.25 33.77 0.93
C TYR A 309 -9.29 33.05 2.27
N LEU A 310 -9.06 31.74 2.27
CA LEU A 310 -9.04 30.95 3.50
C LEU A 310 -7.89 31.34 4.43
N GLN A 311 -6.77 31.83 3.89
CA GLN A 311 -5.69 32.42 4.68
C GLN A 311 -6.11 33.69 5.40
N VAL A 312 -6.88 34.56 4.74
CA VAL A 312 -7.41 35.80 5.36
C VAL A 312 -8.46 35.48 6.42
N TYR A 313 -9.34 34.51 6.17
CA TYR A 313 -10.25 34.00 7.19
C TYR A 313 -9.49 33.49 8.42
N LYS A 314 -8.43 32.71 8.19
CA LYS A 314 -7.61 32.15 9.28
C LYS A 314 -6.89 33.24 10.09
N SER A 315 -6.36 34.28 9.45
CA SER A 315 -5.69 35.37 10.17
C SER A 315 -6.66 36.19 11.02
N GLN A 316 -7.87 36.47 10.52
CA GLN A 316 -8.91 37.21 11.25
C GLN A 316 -9.51 36.42 12.43
N ARG A 317 -9.53 35.08 12.35
CA ARG A 317 -9.96 34.21 13.45
C ARG A 317 -8.94 34.17 14.59
N ILE A 318 -7.64 34.30 14.30
CA ILE A 318 -6.56 34.29 15.31
C ILE A 318 -6.49 35.64 16.05
N SER A 319 -6.93 36.73 15.42
CA SER A 319 -6.95 38.08 16.02
C SER A 319 -8.18 38.38 16.87
N LYS A 320 -9.10 37.42 17.07
CA LYS A 320 -10.30 37.55 17.90
C LYS A 320 -10.28 36.51 19.02
#